data_AF-A0A8J3QES3-F1
#
_entry.id   AF-A0A8J3QES3-F1
#
_cell.length_a   1.000
_cell.length_b   1.000
_cell.length_c   1.000
_cell.angle_alpha   90.00
_cell.angle_beta   90.00
_cell.angle_gamma   90.00
#
_symmetry.space_group_name_H-M   'P 1'
#
loop_
_entity.id
_entity.type
_entity.pdbx_description
1 polymer ?
#
loop_
_entity_poly.entity_id
_entity_poly.type
_entity_poly.pdbx_seq_one_letter_code
_entity_poly.pdbx_strand_id
1 'polypeptide(L)'
;MRLAHEAVRPPGTSFPGGADEAEIADLQQAAGLTLPADLVDWLRVCKGDLIGPGGLYGVQDSPTVTGIASVLGWFPNWRERGWLPVAGDGNGDHYVLITSGELSGCVGFVDQADFEAIGYVVATNLWTFLWFLLGREAGDRRWPFDRNHVVAHDPAMATIPAHLQPWTKATA
;
A
#
# COMPACT_ATOMS: atom_id res chain seq x y z
N MET A 1 0.37 6.40 15.19
CA MET A 1 -0.32 5.12 14.98
C MET A 1 0.41 4.02 15.77
N ARG A 2 -0.23 3.44 16.80
CA ARG A 2 0.42 2.48 17.72
C ARG A 2 0.86 1.17 17.03
N LEU A 3 0.07 0.70 16.06
CA LEU A 3 0.30 -0.57 15.36
C LEU A 3 1.62 -0.64 14.60
N ALA A 4 2.09 0.46 13.98
CA ALA A 4 3.39 0.45 13.31
C ALA A 4 4.53 0.15 14.29
N HIS A 5 4.48 0.71 15.50
CA HIS A 5 5.52 0.45 16.50
C HIS A 5 5.48 -0.98 17.05
N GLU A 6 4.32 -1.64 17.01
CA GLU A 6 4.10 -2.99 17.52
C GLU A 6 4.29 -4.09 16.45
N ALA A 7 4.40 -3.71 15.18
CA ALA A 7 4.59 -4.65 14.08
C ALA A 7 5.88 -5.48 14.24
N VAL A 8 5.78 -6.78 13.96
CA VAL A 8 6.92 -7.70 13.97
C VAL A 8 7.89 -7.32 12.86
N ARG A 9 9.18 -7.30 13.18
CA ARG A 9 10.28 -7.00 12.24
C ARG A 9 11.37 -8.07 12.30
N PRO A 10 12.22 -8.17 11.26
CA PRO A 10 13.41 -9.01 11.31
C PRO A 10 14.29 -8.67 12.53
N PRO A 11 14.94 -9.67 13.15
CA PRO A 11 15.85 -9.42 14.28
C PRO A 11 16.94 -8.39 13.93
N GLY A 12 17.16 -7.42 14.82
CA GLY A 12 18.18 -6.39 14.66
C GLY A 12 17.76 -5.18 13.82
N THR A 13 16.52 -5.15 13.31
CA THR A 13 15.97 -3.96 12.63
C THR A 13 15.16 -3.10 13.59
N SER A 14 15.38 -1.78 13.54
CA SER A 14 14.62 -0.78 14.29
C SER A 14 13.62 -0.09 13.38
N PHE A 15 12.55 0.45 13.96
CA PHE A 15 11.63 1.32 13.23
C PHE A 15 12.39 2.51 12.63
N PRO A 16 12.28 2.76 11.32
CA PRO A 16 13.07 3.80 10.64
C PRO A 16 12.59 5.23 10.93
N GLY A 17 11.43 5.38 11.58
CA GLY A 17 10.82 6.66 11.88
C GLY A 17 10.14 7.30 10.66
N GLY A 18 9.76 8.56 10.82
CA GLY A 18 9.13 9.36 9.78
C GLY A 18 10.11 9.98 8.80
N ALA A 19 9.62 10.29 7.61
CA ALA A 19 10.27 11.13 6.64
C ALA A 19 10.16 12.60 7.08
N ASP A 20 11.22 13.37 6.92
CA ASP A 20 11.16 14.82 7.03
C ASP A 20 10.62 15.48 5.73
N GLU A 21 10.40 16.79 5.77
CA GLU A 21 9.85 17.52 4.63
C GLU A 21 10.80 17.55 3.42
N ALA A 22 12.12 17.46 3.64
CA ALA A 22 13.09 17.41 2.55
C ALA A 22 13.03 16.05 1.85
N GLU A 23 12.99 14.95 2.60
CA GLU A 23 12.82 13.60 2.07
C GLU A 23 11.51 13.46 1.26
N ILE A 24 10.42 14.07 1.74
CA ILE A 24 9.13 14.09 1.02
C ILE A 24 9.22 14.93 -0.26
N ALA A 25 9.88 16.09 -0.22
CA ALA A 25 10.08 16.94 -1.38
C ALA A 25 10.92 16.22 -2.46
N ASP A 26 11.99 15.54 -2.06
CA ASP A 26 12.84 14.74 -2.94
C ASP A 26 12.05 13.61 -3.59
N LEU A 27 11.21 12.90 -2.83
CA LEU A 27 10.33 11.88 -3.37
C LEU A 27 9.35 12.46 -4.41
N GLN A 28 8.70 13.59 -4.12
CA GLN A 28 7.78 14.22 -5.08
C GLN A 28 8.49 14.59 -6.39
N GLN A 29 9.70 15.13 -6.29
CA GLN A 29 10.52 15.45 -7.45
C GLN A 29 10.89 14.18 -8.24
N ALA A 30 11.34 13.12 -7.56
CA ALA A 30 11.73 11.86 -8.20
C ALA A 30 10.54 11.09 -8.80
N ALA A 31 9.37 11.14 -8.14
CA ALA A 31 8.14 10.54 -8.61
C ALA A 31 7.53 11.33 -9.79
N GLY A 32 7.83 12.63 -9.88
CA GLY A 32 7.30 13.53 -10.91
C GLY A 32 5.84 13.91 -10.69
N LEU A 33 5.37 13.90 -9.44
CA LEU A 33 3.98 14.14 -9.07
C LEU A 33 3.85 14.69 -7.64
N THR A 34 2.71 15.32 -7.35
CA THR A 34 2.33 15.68 -5.99
C THR A 34 1.77 14.46 -5.26
N LEU A 35 2.27 14.19 -4.05
CA LEU A 35 1.79 13.06 -3.26
C LEU A 35 0.43 13.39 -2.61
N PRO A 36 -0.52 12.44 -2.54
CA PRO A 36 -1.74 12.60 -1.76
C PRO A 36 -1.45 12.89 -0.29
N ALA A 37 -2.25 13.74 0.34
CA ALA A 37 -2.06 14.17 1.74
C ALA A 37 -1.97 12.98 2.71
N ASP A 38 -2.83 11.97 2.56
CA ASP A 38 -2.78 10.76 3.39
C ASP A 38 -1.45 10.01 3.28
N LEU A 39 -0.86 9.97 2.09
CA LEU A 39 0.45 9.35 1.88
C LEU A 39 1.57 10.18 2.50
N VAL A 40 1.52 11.51 2.38
CA VAL A 40 2.46 12.41 3.07
C VAL A 40 2.39 12.20 4.58
N ASP A 41 1.19 12.18 5.15
CA ASP A 41 0.99 11.97 6.59
C ASP A 41 1.45 10.59 7.05
N TRP A 42 1.25 9.56 6.23
CA TRP A 42 1.82 8.23 6.49
C TRP A 42 3.36 8.26 6.47
N LEU A 43 3.97 8.88 5.46
CA LEU A 43 5.43 8.94 5.32
C LEU A 43 6.07 9.70 6.48
N ARG A 44 5.41 10.73 7.03
CA ARG A 44 5.83 11.42 8.27
C ARG A 44 5.79 10.52 9.51
N VAL A 45 5.07 9.41 9.48
CA VAL A 45 5.08 8.39 10.54
C VAL A 45 6.12 7.32 10.24
N CYS A 46 6.16 6.83 9.00
CA CYS A 46 7.00 5.72 8.56
C CYS A 46 7.50 5.96 7.13
N LYS A 47 8.82 6.14 6.98
CA LYS A 47 9.46 6.35 5.68
C LYS A 47 9.76 5.05 4.90
N GLY A 48 8.85 4.09 5.02
CA GLY A 48 9.00 2.71 4.54
C GLY A 48 9.56 1.79 5.62
N ASP A 49 9.21 0.50 5.59
CA ASP A 49 9.61 -0.47 6.63
C ASP A 49 9.45 -1.91 6.10
N LEU A 50 10.23 -2.85 6.65
CA LEU A 50 10.08 -4.28 6.40
C LEU A 50 8.99 -4.88 7.30
N ILE A 51 7.78 -4.35 7.18
CA ILE A 51 6.61 -4.93 7.86
C ILE A 51 5.94 -5.92 6.91
N GLY A 52 5.94 -7.19 7.32
CA GLY A 52 5.50 -8.30 6.49
C GLY A 52 6.47 -8.68 5.38
N PRO A 53 6.13 -9.68 4.55
CA PRO A 53 7.04 -10.28 3.58
C PRO A 53 7.49 -9.34 2.45
N GLY A 54 6.68 -8.35 2.07
CA GLY A 54 7.03 -7.39 1.00
C GLY A 54 7.29 -5.96 1.43
N GLY A 55 7.02 -5.63 2.70
CA GLY A 55 7.26 -4.31 3.26
C GLY A 55 6.36 -3.20 2.74
N LEU A 56 6.50 -2.04 3.38
CA LEU A 56 5.88 -0.76 3.02
C LEU A 56 6.92 0.08 2.29
N TYR A 57 6.56 0.64 1.14
CA TYR A 57 7.48 1.43 0.35
C TYR A 57 7.75 2.80 0.97
N GLY A 58 8.99 3.25 0.82
CA GLY A 58 9.52 4.44 1.49
C GLY A 58 9.78 5.62 0.59
N VAL A 59 10.35 6.68 1.18
CA VAL A 59 10.79 7.87 0.45
C VAL A 59 12.07 7.64 -0.37
N GLN A 60 12.90 6.66 0.02
CA GLN A 60 14.15 6.34 -0.65
C GLN A 60 14.43 4.84 -0.57
N ASP A 61 15.26 4.35 -1.49
CA ASP A 61 15.83 3.01 -1.37
C ASP A 61 16.76 2.92 -0.17
N SER A 62 16.67 1.80 0.54
CA SER A 62 17.63 1.39 1.56
C SER A 62 17.99 -0.08 1.31
N PRO A 63 19.00 -0.64 2.00
CA PRO A 63 19.35 -2.06 1.84
C PRO A 63 18.19 -3.03 2.08
N THR A 64 17.14 -2.58 2.78
CA THR A 64 16.03 -3.41 3.22
C THR A 64 14.66 -2.96 2.70
N VAL A 65 14.52 -1.73 2.23
CA VAL A 65 13.22 -1.17 1.83
C VAL A 65 13.36 -0.50 0.47
N THR A 66 12.46 -0.84 -0.44
CA THR A 66 12.36 -0.18 -1.75
C THR A 66 11.60 1.15 -1.62
N GLY A 67 12.12 2.18 -2.28
CA GLY A 67 11.48 3.49 -2.39
C GLY A 67 10.38 3.51 -3.45
N ILE A 68 9.37 4.36 -3.23
CA ILE A 68 8.25 4.56 -4.15
C ILE A 68 8.71 4.94 -5.55
N ALA A 69 9.70 5.85 -5.66
CA ALA A 69 10.24 6.29 -6.95
C ALA A 69 10.88 5.15 -7.76
N SER A 70 11.55 4.21 -7.08
CA SER A 70 12.20 3.07 -7.72
C SER A 70 11.17 2.09 -8.29
N VAL A 71 10.11 1.80 -7.54
CA VAL A 71 9.00 0.97 -8.03
C VAL A 71 8.32 1.62 -9.23
N LEU A 72 8.08 2.94 -9.20
CA LEU A 72 7.58 3.68 -10.37
C LEU A 72 8.56 3.67 -11.56
N GLY A 73 9.87 3.50 -11.32
CA GLY A 73 10.87 3.29 -12.37
C GLY A 73 10.73 1.94 -13.07
N TRP A 74 10.29 0.90 -12.33
CA TRP A 74 10.04 -0.44 -12.88
C TRP A 74 8.73 -0.51 -13.67
N PHE A 75 7.71 0.24 -13.25
CA PHE A 75 6.39 0.27 -13.86
C PHE A 75 6.03 1.69 -14.34
N PRO A 76 6.62 2.17 -15.46
CA PRO A 76 6.51 3.56 -15.88
C PRO A 76 5.07 4.02 -16.12
N ASN A 77 4.21 3.13 -16.63
CA ASN A 77 2.80 3.42 -16.94
C ASN A 77 1.95 3.73 -15.69
N TRP A 78 2.41 3.34 -14.49
CA TRP A 78 1.64 3.56 -13.27
C TRP A 78 1.46 5.05 -12.94
N ARG A 79 2.44 5.89 -13.29
CA ARG A 79 2.31 7.35 -13.13
C ARG A 79 1.13 7.90 -13.92
N GLU A 80 1.02 7.51 -15.19
CA GLU A 80 -0.04 7.97 -16.10
C GLU A 80 -1.43 7.47 -15.66
N ARG A 81 -1.48 6.30 -15.03
CA ARG A 81 -2.70 5.71 -14.44
C ARG A 81 -3.07 6.31 -13.08
N GLY A 82 -2.20 7.15 -12.50
CA GLY A 82 -2.36 7.64 -11.13
C GLY A 82 -2.29 6.51 -10.10
N TRP A 83 -1.36 5.58 -10.24
CA TRP A 83 -1.13 4.49 -9.29
C TRP A 83 0.19 4.73 -8.56
N LEU A 84 0.11 4.95 -7.26
CA LEU A 84 1.28 5.15 -6.40
C LEU A 84 1.56 3.89 -5.60
N PRO A 85 2.70 3.22 -5.78
CA PRO A 85 3.02 2.03 -4.99
C PRO A 85 3.16 2.39 -3.53
N VAL A 86 2.53 1.60 -2.64
CA VAL A 86 2.58 1.80 -1.18
C VAL A 86 3.11 0.58 -0.43
N ALA A 87 3.00 -0.62 -0.99
CA ALA A 87 3.49 -1.84 -0.37
C ALA A 87 3.73 -2.95 -1.41
N GLY A 88 4.52 -3.95 -1.02
CA GLY A 88 4.65 -5.22 -1.75
C GLY A 88 4.16 -6.41 -0.91
N ASP A 89 3.93 -7.55 -1.56
CA ASP A 89 3.65 -8.81 -0.86
C ASP A 89 4.92 -9.67 -0.63
N GLY A 90 6.03 -9.34 -1.30
CA GLY A 90 7.32 -10.04 -1.20
C GLY A 90 7.53 -11.12 -2.26
N ASN A 91 6.52 -11.38 -3.11
CA ASN A 91 6.57 -12.34 -4.21
C ASN A 91 6.28 -11.70 -5.57
N GLY A 92 6.32 -10.37 -5.68
CA GLY A 92 6.15 -9.63 -6.92
C GLY A 92 4.80 -8.93 -7.06
N ASP A 93 3.85 -9.17 -6.14
CA ASP A 93 2.59 -8.45 -6.14
C ASP A 93 2.74 -7.11 -5.40
N HIS A 94 1.93 -6.14 -5.82
CA HIS A 94 2.01 -4.77 -5.33
C HIS A 94 0.66 -4.24 -4.85
N TYR A 95 0.71 -3.33 -3.89
CA TYR A 95 -0.42 -2.50 -3.49
C TYR A 95 -0.16 -1.08 -3.94
N VAL A 96 -1.16 -0.47 -4.60
CA VAL A 96 -1.07 0.89 -5.13
C VAL A 96 -2.21 1.75 -4.56
N LEU A 97 -1.87 2.95 -4.10
CA LEU A 97 -2.85 4.01 -3.84
C LEU A 97 -3.26 4.63 -5.18
N ILE A 98 -4.54 4.55 -5.48
CA ILE A 98 -5.12 5.10 -6.70
C ILE A 98 -5.39 6.58 -6.46
N THR A 99 -4.86 7.46 -7.32
CA THR A 99 -4.94 8.92 -7.17
C THR A 99 -5.76 9.60 -8.27
N SER A 100 -6.26 8.83 -9.23
CA SER A 100 -7.06 9.33 -10.36
C SER A 100 -8.27 8.45 -10.66
N GLY A 101 -9.28 9.02 -11.33
CA GLY A 101 -10.49 8.30 -11.74
C GLY A 101 -11.48 8.01 -10.59
N GLU A 102 -12.45 7.13 -10.87
CA GLU A 102 -13.57 6.82 -9.95
C GLU A 102 -13.14 6.10 -8.66
N LEU A 103 -11.97 5.45 -8.69
CA LEU A 103 -11.41 4.74 -7.54
C LEU A 103 -10.37 5.57 -6.78
N SER A 104 -10.24 6.88 -7.08
CA SER A 104 -9.28 7.75 -6.39
C SER A 104 -9.49 7.71 -4.87
N GLY A 105 -8.38 7.56 -4.13
CA GLY A 105 -8.34 7.33 -2.69
C GLY A 105 -8.26 5.85 -2.30
N CYS A 106 -8.73 4.92 -3.13
CA CYS A 106 -8.70 3.49 -2.81
C CYS A 106 -7.30 2.90 -2.92
N VAL A 107 -7.05 1.78 -2.23
CA VAL A 107 -5.86 0.96 -2.42
C VAL A 107 -6.20 -0.28 -3.24
N GLY A 108 -5.58 -0.40 -4.40
CA GLY A 108 -5.70 -1.54 -5.30
C GLY A 108 -4.57 -2.55 -5.12
N PHE A 109 -4.86 -3.82 -5.40
CA PHE A 109 -3.89 -4.90 -5.55
C PHE A 109 -3.56 -5.09 -7.03
N VAL A 110 -2.27 -5.18 -7.35
CA VAL A 110 -1.73 -5.45 -8.68
C VAL A 110 -1.00 -6.79 -8.63
N ASP A 111 -1.45 -7.72 -9.47
CA ASP A 111 -0.95 -9.09 -9.55
C ASP A 111 0.26 -9.12 -10.48
N GLN A 112 1.32 -9.85 -10.12
CA GLN A 112 2.52 -9.99 -10.94
C GLN A 112 2.27 -10.66 -12.30
N ALA A 113 1.15 -11.37 -12.46
CA ALA A 113 0.72 -11.90 -13.74
C ALA A 113 0.23 -10.80 -14.71
N ASP A 114 -0.20 -9.64 -14.19
CA ASP A 114 -0.67 -8.50 -14.98
C ASP A 114 -0.46 -7.17 -14.24
N PHE A 115 0.70 -6.54 -14.46
CA PHE A 115 1.03 -5.23 -13.91
C PHE A 115 0.23 -4.06 -14.50
N GLU A 116 -0.62 -4.30 -15.50
CA GLU A 116 -1.37 -3.26 -16.21
C GLU A 116 -2.84 -3.17 -15.76
N ALA A 117 -3.24 -3.99 -14.79
CA ALA A 117 -4.60 -4.05 -14.25
C ALA A 117 -4.63 -4.03 -12.72
N ILE A 118 -5.65 -3.36 -12.17
CA ILE A 118 -6.04 -3.57 -10.77
C ILE A 118 -6.76 -4.91 -10.69
N GLY A 119 -6.17 -5.86 -9.98
CA GLY A 119 -6.81 -7.13 -9.67
C GLY A 119 -8.08 -6.90 -8.87
N TYR A 120 -7.99 -6.24 -7.72
CA TYR A 120 -9.11 -5.91 -6.85
C TYR A 120 -8.74 -4.74 -5.92
N VAL A 121 -9.75 -4.11 -5.32
CA VAL A 121 -9.57 -3.09 -4.28
C VAL A 121 -9.49 -3.77 -2.92
N VAL A 122 -8.50 -3.41 -2.10
CA VAL A 122 -8.27 -4.02 -0.77
C VAL A 122 -8.68 -3.13 0.40
N ALA A 123 -8.85 -1.83 0.15
CA ALA A 123 -9.41 -0.86 1.08
C ALA A 123 -9.85 0.40 0.32
N THR A 124 -10.80 1.15 0.88
CA THR A 124 -11.29 2.41 0.29
C THR A 124 -10.42 3.63 0.61
N ASN A 125 -9.44 3.49 1.50
CA ASN A 125 -8.46 4.53 1.82
C ASN A 125 -7.15 3.93 2.36
N LEU A 126 -6.08 4.73 2.36
CA LEU A 126 -4.75 4.32 2.78
C LEU A 126 -4.70 3.89 4.26
N TRP A 127 -5.37 4.61 5.16
CA TRP A 127 -5.32 4.32 6.60
C TRP A 127 -5.98 3.00 6.95
N THR A 128 -7.11 2.68 6.32
CA THR A 128 -7.79 1.40 6.46
C THR A 128 -6.94 0.26 5.88
N PHE A 129 -6.29 0.48 4.74
CA PHE A 129 -5.32 -0.48 4.19
C PHE A 129 -4.18 -0.76 5.18
N LEU A 130 -3.56 0.28 5.74
CA LEU A 130 -2.48 0.13 6.72
C LEU A 130 -2.96 -0.61 7.96
N TRP A 131 -4.17 -0.31 8.45
CA TRP A 131 -4.76 -1.04 9.58
C TRP A 131 -4.92 -2.54 9.27
N PHE A 132 -5.47 -2.88 8.11
CA PHE A 132 -5.63 -4.27 7.69
C PHE A 132 -4.29 -5.00 7.52
N LEU A 133 -3.33 -4.37 6.82
CA LEU A 133 -2.02 -4.95 6.59
C LEU A 133 -1.31 -5.24 7.92
N LEU A 134 -1.28 -4.26 8.82
CA LEU A 134 -0.63 -4.43 10.13
C LEU A 134 -1.37 -5.44 11.01
N GLY A 135 -2.71 -5.47 10.95
CA GLY A 135 -3.51 -6.49 11.61
C GLY A 135 -3.18 -7.90 11.11
N ARG A 136 -2.96 -8.05 9.80
CA ARG A 136 -2.54 -9.32 9.19
C ARG A 136 -1.18 -9.78 9.69
N GLU A 137 -0.22 -8.88 9.76
CA GLU A 137 1.11 -9.18 10.31
C GLU A 137 1.06 -9.49 11.83
N ALA A 138 0.07 -8.97 12.54
CA ALA A 138 -0.24 -9.35 13.92
C ALA A 138 -1.02 -10.68 14.06
N GLY A 139 -1.34 -11.35 12.94
CA GLY A 139 -1.95 -12.68 12.91
C GLY A 139 -3.40 -12.73 12.45
N ASP A 140 -4.04 -11.61 12.11
CA ASP A 140 -5.39 -11.63 11.55
C ASP A 140 -5.39 -12.16 10.10
N ARG A 141 -6.07 -13.28 9.85
CA ARG A 141 -6.11 -13.93 8.53
C ARG A 141 -7.35 -13.61 7.70
N ARG A 142 -8.23 -12.74 8.19
CA ARG A 142 -9.53 -12.47 7.56
C ARG A 142 -9.44 -11.51 6.37
N TRP A 143 -8.51 -10.56 6.40
CA TRP A 143 -8.28 -9.65 5.27
C TRP A 143 -7.41 -10.30 4.17
N PRO A 144 -7.67 -10.05 2.86
CA PRO A 144 -8.73 -9.21 2.29
C PRO A 144 -10.01 -9.96 1.88
N PHE A 145 -10.07 -11.28 2.05
CA PHE A 145 -11.10 -12.13 1.42
C PHE A 145 -12.33 -12.43 2.29
N ASP A 146 -12.30 -12.20 3.60
CA ASP A 146 -13.48 -12.30 4.46
C ASP A 146 -14.32 -11.02 4.32
N ARG A 147 -15.38 -11.11 3.50
CA ARG A 147 -16.32 -10.00 3.27
C ARG A 147 -16.86 -9.40 4.57
N ASN A 148 -17.27 -10.23 5.52
CA ASN A 148 -17.92 -9.75 6.74
C ASN A 148 -16.94 -8.96 7.59
N HIS A 149 -15.70 -9.45 7.70
CA HIS A 149 -14.63 -8.74 8.39
C HIS A 149 -14.29 -7.41 7.70
N VAL A 150 -14.10 -7.42 6.38
CA VAL A 150 -13.71 -6.22 5.63
C VAL A 150 -14.82 -5.15 5.70
N VAL A 151 -16.07 -5.49 5.39
CA VAL A 151 -17.18 -4.52 5.41
C VAL A 151 -17.47 -3.99 6.82
N ALA A 152 -17.20 -4.76 7.87
CA ALA A 152 -17.34 -4.28 9.24
C ALA A 152 -16.36 -3.16 9.60
N HIS A 153 -15.15 -3.16 9.01
CA HIS A 153 -14.10 -2.17 9.29
C HIS A 153 -13.93 -1.14 8.17
N ASP A 154 -14.43 -1.44 6.98
CA ASP A 154 -14.47 -0.58 5.80
C ASP A 154 -15.84 -0.69 5.11
N PRO A 155 -16.89 -0.04 5.66
CA PRO A 155 -18.24 -0.18 5.11
C PRO A 155 -18.37 0.27 3.65
N ALA A 156 -17.54 1.21 3.22
CA ALA A 156 -17.51 1.71 1.85
C ALA A 156 -17.03 0.63 0.84
N MET A 157 -16.32 -0.41 1.29
CA MET A 157 -16.00 -1.55 0.41
C MET A 157 -17.24 -2.23 -0.16
N ALA A 158 -18.41 -2.11 0.48
CA ALA A 158 -19.66 -2.65 -0.05
C ALA A 158 -20.14 -1.96 -1.33
N THR A 159 -19.66 -0.75 -1.63
CA THR A 159 -20.02 0.02 -2.84
C THR A 159 -19.02 -0.16 -3.98
N ILE A 160 -17.87 -0.79 -3.74
CA ILE A 160 -16.89 -1.11 -4.79
C ILE A 160 -17.54 -2.04 -5.82
N PRO A 161 -17.34 -1.82 -7.14
CA PRO A 161 -17.87 -2.71 -8.18
C PRO A 161 -17.56 -4.18 -7.89
N ALA A 162 -18.55 -5.05 -8.02
CA ALA A 162 -18.43 -6.45 -7.59
C ALA A 162 -17.21 -7.18 -8.20
N HIS A 163 -16.83 -6.88 -9.45
CA HIS A 163 -15.68 -7.50 -10.11
C HIS A 163 -14.31 -7.06 -9.55
N LEU A 164 -14.27 -6.00 -8.74
CA LEU A 164 -13.09 -5.50 -8.03
C LEU A 164 -13.11 -5.83 -6.54
N GLN A 165 -14.11 -6.57 -6.05
CA GLN A 165 -14.13 -7.00 -4.65
C GLN A 165 -13.27 -8.26 -4.48
N PRO A 166 -12.44 -8.37 -3.43
CA PRO A 166 -11.55 -9.54 -3.27
C PRO A 166 -12.32 -10.86 -3.16
N TRP A 167 -13.44 -10.87 -2.43
CA TRP A 167 -14.24 -12.08 -2.15
C TRP A 167 -15.14 -12.55 -3.29
N THR A 168 -15.21 -11.82 -4.42
CA THR A 168 -15.95 -12.27 -5.60
C THR A 168 -15.06 -12.98 -6.60
N LYS A 169 -13.73 -12.85 -6.46
CA LYS A 169 -12.76 -13.68 -7.14
C LYS A 169 -12.79 -15.05 -6.47
N ALA A 170 -13.73 -15.90 -6.92
CA ALA A 170 -13.78 -17.29 -6.52
C ALA A 170 -12.39 -17.89 -6.69
N THR A 171 -11.88 -18.52 -5.64
CA THR A 171 -10.75 -19.45 -5.72
C THR A 171 -11.04 -20.44 -6.85
N ALA A 172 -10.40 -20.22 -7.99
CA ALA A 172 -10.30 -21.23 -9.05
C ALA A 172 -9.35 -22.34 -8.60
#